data_AF-A0A0N4WR91-F1
#
_entry.id   AF-A0A0N4WR91-F1
#
_cell.length_a   1.000
_cell.length_b   1.000
_cell.length_c   1.000
_cell.angle_alpha   90.00
_cell.angle_beta   90.00
_cell.angle_gamma   90.00
#
_symmetry.space_group_name_H-M   'P 1'
#
loop_
_entity.id
_entity.type
_entity.pdbx_description
1 polymer ?
#
loop_
_entity_poly.entity_id
_entity_poly.type
_entity_poly.pdbx_seq_one_letter_code
_entity_poly.pdbx_strand_id
1 'polypeptide(L)' 'LDYCEKHKATDTLVSGTTDAQNPFREKKGCTLI' A
#
# COMPACT_ATOMS: atom_id res chain seq x y z
N LEU A 1 8.97 13.81 -17.02
CA LEU A 1 9.60 13.60 -15.70
C LEU A 1 8.95 14.44 -14.61
N ASP A 2 8.73 15.73 -14.84
CA ASP A 2 8.13 16.66 -13.85
C ASP A 2 6.78 16.20 -13.28
N TYR A 3 5.93 15.59 -14.12
CA TYR A 3 4.66 15.01 -13.66
C TYR A 3 4.87 13.85 -12.67
N CYS A 4 5.84 12.97 -12.95
CA CYS A 4 6.17 11.84 -12.07
C CYS A 4 6.74 12.34 -10.73
N GLU A 5 7.63 13.33 -10.77
CA GLU A 5 8.20 13.99 -9.58
C GLU A 5 7.11 14.57 -8.67
N LYS A 6 6.10 15.22 -9.26
CA LYS A 6 4.96 15.81 -8.53
C LYS A 6 4.04 14.78 -7.89
N HIS A 7 3.90 13.59 -8.48
CA HIS A 7 2.93 12.58 -8.03
C HIS A 7 3.56 11.38 -7.31
N LYS A 8 4.90 11.27 -7.26
CA LYS A 8 5.59 10.15 -6.59
C LYS A 8 5.24 10.00 -5.11
N ALA A 9 4.91 11.10 -4.43
CA ALA A 9 4.53 11.08 -3.02
C ALA A 9 3.15 10.42 -2.80
N THR A 10 2.25 10.57 -3.77
CA THR A 10 0.90 9.97 -3.76
C THR A 10 0.83 8.60 -4.41
N ASP A 11 1.89 8.20 -5.12
CA ASP A 11 1.99 6.88 -5.71
C ASP A 11 2.31 5.85 -4.63
N THR A 12 1.28 5.13 -4.22
CA THR A 12 1.31 4.10 -3.19
C THR A 12 2.26 2.93 -3.47
N LEU A 13 2.61 2.68 -4.73
CA LEU A 13 3.55 1.62 -5.11
C LEU A 13 5.00 2.09 -4.97
N VAL A 14 5.23 3.40 -5.07
CA VAL A 14 6.55 4.03 -4.92
C VAL A 14 6.83 4.44 -3.48
N SER A 15 5.86 5.05 -2.79
CA SER A 15 6.00 5.53 -1.41
C SER A 15 5.73 4.47 -0.34
N GLY A 16 5.14 3.34 -0.73
CA GLY A 16 4.73 2.26 0.15
C GLY A 16 3.39 2.55 0.83
N THR A 17 2.54 1.52 0.94
CA THR A 17 1.30 1.59 1.72
C THR A 17 1.45 0.86 3.03
N THR A 18 0.77 1.34 4.07
CA THR A 18 0.63 0.57 5.29
C THR A 18 -0.34 -0.60 5.07
N ASP A 19 -0.14 -1.71 5.79
CA ASP A 19 -1.08 -2.83 5.79
C ASP A 19 -2.52 -2.40 6.11
N ALA A 20 -2.70 -1.37 6.94
CA ALA A 20 -4.01 -0.85 7.28
C ALA A 20 -4.74 -0.21 6.08
N GLN A 21 -3.99 0.41 5.17
CA GLN A 21 -4.49 1.09 3.97
C GLN A 21 -4.55 0.18 2.74
N ASN A 22 -3.81 -0.94 2.75
CA ASN A 22 -3.84 -1.92 1.67
C ASN A 22 -5.17 -2.70 1.68
N PRO A 23 -6.04 -2.55 0.66
CA PRO A 23 -7.30 -3.29 0.58
C PRO A 23 -7.11 -4.80 0.41
N PHE A 24 -5.91 -5.23 0.01
CA PHE A 24 -5.51 -6.63 -0.15
C PHE A 24 -4.66 -7.14 1.01
N ARG A 25 -4.68 -6.46 2.17
CA ARG A 25 -3.97 -6.90 3.36
C ARG A 25 -4.36 -8.31 3.76
N GLU A 26 -3.40 -9.06 4.30
CA GLU A 26 -3.68 -10.36 4.87
C GLU A 26 -4.73 -10.22 5.96
N LYS A 27 -5.81 -10.99 5.87
CA LYS A 27 -6.71 -11.17 6.98
C LYS A 27 -5.93 -12.01 8.00
N LYS A 28 -5.63 -11.44 9.17
CA LYS A 28 -5.16 -12.20 10.34
C LYS A 28 -6.27 -13.12 10.83
N GLY A 29 -6.55 -14.17 10.07
CA GLY A 29 -7.45 -15.26 10.39
C GLY A 29 -6.62 -16.47 10.75
N CYS A 30 -6.09 -16.51 11.96
CA CYS A 30 -5.57 -17.74 12.51
C CYS A 30 -6.75 -18.52 13.11
N THR A 31 -7.51 -19.21 12.27
CA THR A 31 -8.31 -20.33 12.74
C THR A 31 -7.45 -21.57 12.55
N LEU A 32 -6.50 -21.77 13.47
CA LEU A 32 -5.95 -23.10 13.72
C LEU A 32 -7.12 -23.91 14.32
N ILE A 33 -7.77 -24.71 13.47
CA ILE A 33 -8.71 -25.75 13.89
C ILE A 33 -7.90 -26.90 14.50
#